data_AF-A0A8I1NYJ8-F1
#
_entry.id   AF-A0A8I1NYJ8-F1
#
_cell.length_a   1.000
_cell.length_b   1.000
_cell.length_c   1.000
_cell.angle_alpha   90.00
_cell.angle_beta   90.00
_cell.angle_gamma   90.00
#
_symmetry.space_group_name_H-M   'P 1'
#
loop_
_entity.id
_entity.type
_entity.pdbx_description
1 polymer ?
#
loop_
_entity_poly.entity_id
_entity_poly.type
_entity_poly.pdbx_seq_one_letter_code
_entity_poly.pdbx_strand_id
1 'polypeptide(L)'
;KAGLIHLTRVLAMEWARHRIRVNAICPGYIETEMNSAFWSTPGGQRLIERIPQRRIGKPEHLDGALLLLASEAGAFMTGSVLTVDGGHTVNSL
;
A
#
# COMPACT_ATOMS: atom_id res chain seq x y z
N LYS A 1 4.81 9.89 -5.13
CA LYS A 1 3.44 10.11 -4.58
C LYS A 1 3.45 10.81 -3.19
N ALA A 2 4.51 11.54 -2.81
CA ALA A 2 4.62 12.15 -1.48
C ALA A 2 3.54 13.21 -1.18
N GLY A 3 3.10 13.97 -2.19
CA GLY A 3 2.00 14.93 -2.04
C GLY A 3 0.70 14.30 -1.56
N LEU A 4 0.33 13.11 -2.06
CA LEU A 4 -0.88 12.40 -1.62
C LEU A 4 -0.79 11.94 -0.17
N ILE A 5 0.40 11.53 0.27
CA ILE A 5 0.67 11.17 1.67
C ILE A 5 0.50 12.40 2.58
N HIS A 6 0.97 13.57 2.16
CA HIS A 6 0.76 14.80 2.92
C HIS A 6 -0.72 15.23 2.93
N LEU A 7 -1.38 15.19 1.77
CA LEU A 7 -2.81 15.46 1.63
C LEU A 7 -3.66 14.57 2.53
N THR A 8 -3.32 13.28 2.64
CA THR A 8 -3.99 12.33 3.56
C THR A 8 -3.98 12.85 4.99
N ARG A 9 -2.85 13.40 5.45
CA ARG A 9 -2.71 13.95 6.81
C ARG A 9 -3.48 15.25 7.00
N VAL A 10 -3.46 16.14 6.01
CA VAL A 10 -4.21 17.40 6.04
C VAL A 10 -5.71 17.10 6.12
N LEU A 11 -6.23 16.28 5.21
CA LEU A 11 -7.65 15.92 5.19
C LEU A 11 -8.07 15.14 6.44
N ALA A 12 -7.21 14.27 6.97
CA ALA A 12 -7.48 13.57 8.24
C ALA A 12 -7.74 14.54 9.40
N MET A 13 -6.98 15.64 9.46
CA MET A 13 -7.16 16.69 10.47
C MET A 13 -8.44 17.50 10.20
N GLU A 14 -8.62 17.99 8.99
CA GLU A 14 -9.74 18.87 8.63
C GLU A 14 -11.10 18.18 8.71
N TRP A 15 -11.16 16.89 8.34
CA TRP A 15 -12.41 16.15 8.23
C TRP A 15 -12.79 15.35 9.48
N ALA A 16 -11.92 15.29 10.50
CA ALA A 16 -12.22 14.61 11.77
C ALA A 16 -13.50 15.16 12.43
N ARG A 17 -13.73 16.48 12.38
CA ARG A 17 -14.95 17.13 12.90
C ARG A 17 -16.24 16.65 12.21
N HIS A 18 -16.13 16.14 10.98
CA HIS A 18 -17.22 15.59 10.19
C HIS A 18 -17.38 14.07 10.39
N ARG A 19 -16.61 13.48 11.32
CA ARG A 19 -16.56 12.03 11.56
C ARG A 19 -16.13 11.23 10.33
N ILE A 20 -15.28 11.84 9.48
CA ILE A 20 -14.68 11.18 8.32
C ILE A 20 -13.22 10.89 8.62
N ARG A 21 -12.82 9.63 8.43
CA ARG A 21 -11.43 9.17 8.58
C ARG A 21 -10.75 9.17 7.21
N VAL A 22 -9.49 9.60 7.16
CA VAL A 22 -8.72 9.63 5.92
C VAL A 22 -7.40 8.91 6.14
N ASN A 23 -7.13 7.84 5.39
CA ASN A 23 -5.92 7.03 5.51
C ASN A 23 -5.42 6.67 4.10
N ALA A 24 -4.16 6.23 4.00
CA ALA A 24 -3.55 5.81 2.74
C ALA A 24 -3.01 4.38 2.84
N ILE A 25 -3.14 3.63 1.75
CA ILE A 25 -2.44 2.36 1.54
C ILE A 25 -1.33 2.61 0.51
N CYS A 26 -0.11 2.20 0.86
CA CYS A 26 1.07 2.26 -0.01
C CYS A 26 1.45 0.84 -0.45
N PRO A 27 0.91 0.36 -1.58
CA PRO A 27 1.26 -0.95 -2.09
C PRO A 27 2.68 -0.95 -2.68
N GLY A 28 3.34 -2.10 -2.58
CA GLY A 28 4.50 -2.42 -3.41
C GLY A 28 4.08 -2.73 -4.85
N TYR A 29 4.86 -3.57 -5.53
CA TYR A 29 4.47 -4.07 -6.83
C TYR A 29 3.34 -5.09 -6.68
N ILE A 30 2.20 -4.80 -7.32
CA ILE A 30 1.03 -5.67 -7.40
C ILE A 30 0.86 -6.10 -8.85
N GLU A 31 0.68 -7.39 -9.07
CA GLU A 31 0.39 -7.97 -10.36
C GLU A 31 -1.02 -7.55 -10.82
N THR A 32 -1.09 -7.07 -12.06
CA THR A 32 -2.32 -6.64 -12.74
C THR A 32 -2.22 -7.07 -14.20
N GLU A 33 -3.34 -7.06 -14.93
CA GLU A 33 -3.35 -7.40 -16.36
C GLU A 33 -2.33 -6.56 -17.15
N MET A 34 -2.18 -5.28 -16.81
CA MET A 34 -1.28 -4.32 -17.47
C MET A 34 0.20 -4.68 -17.33
N ASN A 35 0.61 -5.33 -16.23
CA ASN A 35 2.02 -5.59 -15.94
C ASN A 35 2.38 -7.08 -15.82
N SER A 36 1.40 -7.98 -15.97
CA SER A 36 1.56 -9.44 -15.86
C SER A 36 2.75 -9.98 -16.67
N ALA A 37 2.83 -9.64 -17.96
CA ALA A 37 3.89 -10.11 -18.85
C ALA A 37 5.31 -9.68 -18.42
N PHE A 38 5.44 -8.54 -17.73
CA PHE A 38 6.74 -8.05 -17.26
C PHE A 38 7.35 -8.96 -16.20
N TRP A 39 6.53 -9.56 -15.33
CA TRP A 39 7.01 -10.36 -14.19
C TRP A 39 7.68 -11.66 -14.61
N SER A 40 7.35 -12.20 -15.79
CA SER A 40 8.03 -13.36 -16.37
C SER A 40 9.36 -13.04 -17.07
N THR A 41 9.68 -11.76 -17.26
CA THR A 41 10.94 -11.36 -17.90
C THR A 41 12.13 -11.47 -16.94
N PRO A 42 13.38 -11.57 -17.44
CA PRO A 42 14.56 -11.51 -16.59
C PRO A 42 14.65 -10.22 -15.75
N GLY A 43 14.11 -9.11 -16.26
CA GLY A 43 14.03 -7.85 -15.52
C GLY A 43 13.05 -7.92 -14.34
N GLY A 44 11.87 -8.49 -14.57
CA GLY A 44 10.87 -8.73 -13.53
C GLY A 44 11.38 -9.68 -12.44
N GLN A 45 12.03 -10.77 -12.82
CA GLN A 45 12.60 -11.73 -11.86
C GLN A 45 13.68 -11.09 -10.97
N ARG A 46 14.57 -10.26 -11.54
CA ARG A 46 15.56 -9.50 -10.77
C ARG A 46 14.95 -8.50 -9.78
N LEU A 47 13.73 -8.02 -10.05
CA LEU A 47 12.99 -7.13 -9.15
C LEU A 47 12.22 -7.90 -8.07
N ILE A 48 11.87 -9.17 -8.31
CA ILE A 48 11.22 -10.07 -7.34
C ILE A 48 12.26 -10.62 -6.35
N GLU A 49 13.44 -11.00 -6.82
CA GLU A 49 14.66 -10.92 -6.01
C GLU A 49 14.78 -9.47 -5.48
N ARG A 50 15.56 -9.04 -4.50
CA ARG A 50 15.42 -7.68 -3.88
C ARG A 50 14.11 -7.43 -3.12
N ILE A 51 12.93 -7.96 -3.46
CA ILE A 51 11.80 -7.95 -2.53
C ILE A 51 12.11 -8.96 -1.41
N PRO A 52 12.09 -8.58 -0.11
CA PRO A 52 12.42 -9.51 0.97
C PRO A 52 11.57 -10.78 0.99
N GLN A 53 10.26 -10.67 0.71
CA GLN A 53 9.37 -11.84 0.60
C GLN A 53 9.51 -12.64 -0.72
N ARG A 54 10.39 -12.22 -1.64
CA ARG A 54 10.72 -12.92 -2.90
C ARG A 54 9.51 -13.28 -3.76
N ARG A 55 8.49 -12.42 -3.77
CA ARG A 55 7.26 -12.60 -4.53
C ARG A 55 6.65 -11.27 -4.92
N ILE A 56 5.93 -11.28 -6.04
CA ILE A 56 5.06 -10.17 -6.44
C ILE A 56 3.78 -10.19 -5.59
N GLY A 57 3.23 -9.00 -5.29
CA GLY A 57 1.93 -8.91 -4.62
C GLY A 57 0.78 -9.21 -5.59
N LYS A 58 -0.35 -9.63 -5.05
CA LYS A 58 -1.63 -9.79 -5.74
C LYS A 58 -2.65 -8.84 -5.13
N PRO A 59 -3.73 -8.47 -5.85
CA PRO A 59 -4.75 -7.57 -5.33
C PRO A 59 -5.30 -8.00 -3.95
N GLU A 60 -5.47 -9.30 -3.73
CA GLU A 60 -6.05 -9.85 -2.48
C GLU A 60 -5.15 -9.62 -1.25
N HIS A 61 -3.85 -9.35 -1.45
CA HIS A 61 -2.98 -8.97 -0.33
C HIS A 61 -3.32 -7.59 0.24
N LEU A 62 -4.12 -6.77 -0.46
CA LEU A 62 -4.58 -5.48 0.03
C LEU A 62 -5.89 -5.58 0.84
N ASP A 63 -6.61 -6.70 0.75
CA ASP A 63 -7.95 -6.87 1.34
C ASP A 63 -7.93 -6.63 2.85
N GLY A 64 -6.94 -7.19 3.55
CA GLY A 64 -6.81 -6.99 5.00
C GLY A 64 -6.62 -5.52 5.39
N ALA A 65 -5.79 -4.79 4.63
CA ALA A 65 -5.58 -3.35 4.86
C ALA A 65 -6.82 -2.53 4.52
N LEU A 66 -7.52 -2.87 3.44
CA LEU A 66 -8.77 -2.23 3.04
C LEU A 66 -9.85 -2.43 4.10
N LEU A 67 -10.09 -3.68 4.53
CA LEU A 67 -11.08 -4.02 5.54
C LEU A 67 -10.76 -3.37 6.89
N LEU A 68 -9.50 -3.34 7.31
CA LEU A 68 -9.08 -2.63 8.51
C LEU A 68 -9.47 -1.15 8.44
N LEU A 69 -9.11 -0.46 7.35
CA LEU A 69 -9.31 0.97 7.23
C LEU A 69 -10.77 1.36 6.96
N ALA A 70 -11.58 0.48 6.36
CA ALA A 70 -12.97 0.71 6.03
C ALA A 70 -13.97 0.27 7.10
N SER A 71 -13.54 -0.51 8.10
CA SER A 71 -14.41 -1.03 9.17
C SER A 71 -14.15 -0.38 10.53
N GLU A 72 -14.92 -0.80 11.54
CA GLU A 72 -14.75 -0.43 12.95
C GLU A 72 -13.41 -0.90 13.53
N ALA A 73 -12.75 -1.89 12.93
CA ALA A 73 -11.42 -2.31 13.36
C ALA A 73 -10.39 -1.16 13.29
N GLY A 74 -10.59 -0.21 12.38
CA GLY A 74 -9.79 1.01 12.23
C GLY A 74 -10.45 2.27 12.78
N ALA A 75 -11.42 2.16 13.69
CA ALA A 75 -12.22 3.30 14.16
C ALA A 75 -11.38 4.45 14.75
N PHE A 76 -10.22 4.14 15.33
CA PHE A 76 -9.29 5.13 15.88
C PHE A 76 -8.11 5.48 14.93
N MET A 77 -8.18 5.06 13.67
CA MET A 77 -7.16 5.33 12.65
C MET A 77 -7.60 6.45 11.71
N THR A 78 -6.89 7.58 11.75
CA THR A 78 -6.97 8.65 10.74
C THR A 78 -5.58 9.26 10.54
N GLY A 79 -5.25 9.67 9.32
CA GLY A 79 -3.93 10.17 8.91
C GLY A 79 -2.85 9.09 8.78
N SER A 80 -3.21 7.82 8.89
CA SER A 80 -2.28 6.70 8.82
C SER A 80 -1.86 6.40 7.37
N VAL A 81 -0.61 5.94 7.22
CA VAL A 81 -0.06 5.46 5.95
C VAL A 81 0.37 4.00 6.17
N LEU A 82 -0.33 3.08 5.53
CA LEU A 82 -0.12 1.65 5.70
C LEU A 82 0.59 1.07 4.48
N THR A 83 1.83 0.62 4.66
CA THR A 83 2.61 0.02 3.57
C THR A 83 2.31 -1.48 3.46
N VAL A 84 2.04 -1.94 2.23
CA VAL A 84 1.78 -3.36 1.91
C VAL A 84 2.60 -3.76 0.69
N ASP A 85 3.87 -4.12 0.90
CA ASP A 85 4.85 -4.21 -0.19
C ASP A 85 5.83 -5.39 -0.11
N GLY A 86 5.58 -6.35 0.79
CA GLY A 86 6.47 -7.49 0.99
C GLY A 86 7.86 -7.10 1.51
N GLY A 87 8.02 -5.91 2.08
CA GLY A 87 9.28 -5.36 2.59
C GLY A 87 10.12 -4.60 1.55
N HIS A 88 9.59 -4.38 0.33
CA HIS A 88 10.33 -3.75 -0.77
C HIS A 88 10.95 -2.40 -0.38
N THR A 89 10.21 -1.53 0.31
CA THR A 89 10.66 -0.17 0.63
C THR A 89 11.62 -0.08 1.81
N VAL A 90 11.73 -1.15 2.62
CA VAL A 90 12.65 -1.21 3.78
C VAL A 90 13.89 -2.05 3.49
N ASN A 91 14.00 -2.62 2.29
CA ASN A 91 15.23 -3.27 1.86
C ASN A 91 16.29 -2.19 1.55
N SER A 92 17.38 -2.20 2.32
CA SER A 92 18.50 -1.25 2.19
C SER A 92 19.60 -1.72 1.23
N LEU A 93 19.46 -2.91 0.65
CA LEU A 93 20.38 -3.53 -0.34
C LEU A 93 19.79 -3.51 -1.74
#